data_AF-A0A9N9MP65-F1
#
_entry.id   AF-A0A9N9MP65-F1
#
_cell.length_a   1.000
_cell.length_b   1.000
_cell.length_c   1.000
_cell.angle_alpha   90.00
_cell.angle_beta   90.00
_cell.angle_gamma   90.00
#
_symmetry.space_group_name_H-M   'P 1'
#
loop_
_entity.id
_entity.type
_entity.pdbx_description
1 polymer ?
#
loop_
_entity_poly.entity_id
_entity_poly.type
_entity_poly.pdbx_seq_one_letter_code
_entity_poly.pdbx_strand_id
1 'polypeptide(L)' 'MLSRIIKNDLAMTYNWTGRNSKENFSIFENIMKLILVAVRKNPLSRNATELEVHQVTKKYLRNACDRDGGRAKRQTREN' A
#
# COMPACT_ATOMS: atom_id res chain seq x y z
N MET A 1 8.29 -3.96 -4.29
CA MET A 1 8.42 -4.66 -3.00
C MET A 1 7.08 -4.84 -2.31
N LEU A 2 6.33 -3.78 -2.01
CA LEU A 2 4.99 -3.90 -1.39
C LEU A 2 3.99 -4.71 -2.23
N SER A 3 4.09 -4.69 -3.56
CA SER A 3 3.29 -5.56 -4.45
C SER A 3 3.47 -7.05 -4.24
N ARG A 4 4.56 -7.48 -3.59
CA ARG A 4 4.80 -8.88 -3.22
C ARG A 4 4.35 -9.21 -1.79
N ILE A 5 3.98 -8.20 -0.99
CA ILE A 5 3.58 -8.35 0.42
C ILE A 5 2.07 -8.16 0.56
N ILE A 6 1.51 -7.16 -0.13
CA ILE A 6 0.10 -6.78 -0.04
C ILE A 6 -0.53 -6.94 -1.43
N LYS A 7 -1.48 -7.88 -1.57
CA LYS A 7 -2.26 -8.03 -2.80
C LYS A 7 -3.07 -6.77 -3.10
N ASN A 8 -3.31 -6.48 -4.37
CA ASN A 8 -4.03 -5.26 -4.76
C ASN A 8 -5.48 -5.25 -4.26
N ASP A 9 -6.17 -6.40 -4.27
CA ASP A 9 -7.55 -6.52 -3.77
C ASP A 9 -7.66 -6.07 -2.31
N LEU A 10 -6.68 -6.45 -1.47
CA LEU A 10 -6.59 -5.95 -0.10
C LEU A 10 -6.31 -4.45 -0.08
N ALA A 11 -5.36 -3.97 -0.89
CA ALA A 11 -5.08 -2.54 -0.96
C ALA A 11 -6.28 -1.69 -1.45
N MET A 12 -7.24 -2.30 -2.16
CA MET A 12 -8.48 -1.65 -2.58
C MET A 12 -9.44 -1.40 -1.42
N THR A 13 -9.47 -2.27 -0.40
CA THR A 13 -10.37 -2.14 0.75
C THR A 13 -9.83 -1.24 1.86
N TYR A 14 -8.52 -0.95 1.87
CA TYR A 14 -7.88 -0.12 2.89
C TYR A 14 -7.40 1.25 2.37
N ASN A 15 -7.36 2.24 3.24
CA ASN A 15 -6.47 3.39 3.09
C ASN A 15 -5.82 3.74 4.45
N TRP A 16 -4.94 4.74 4.47
CA TRP A 16 -4.19 5.04 5.68
C TRP A 16 -5.05 5.50 6.87
N THR A 17 -6.20 6.12 6.63
CA THR A 17 -7.00 6.78 7.69
C THR A 17 -8.42 6.23 7.85
N GLY A 18 -8.82 5.25 7.04
CA GLY A 18 -10.16 4.66 7.06
C GLY A 18 -11.28 5.53 6.48
N ARG A 19 -10.98 6.36 5.47
CA ARG A 19 -11.98 7.26 4.85
C ARG A 19 -12.68 6.64 3.63
N ASN A 20 -13.84 7.17 3.25
CA ASN A 20 -14.60 6.82 2.04
C ASN A 20 -14.92 5.32 1.95
N SER A 21 -15.49 4.76 3.01
CA SER A 21 -15.88 3.34 3.12
C SER A 21 -14.72 2.34 3.00
N LYS A 22 -13.48 2.82 3.16
CA LYS A 22 -12.30 1.96 3.29
C LYS A 22 -11.91 1.82 4.75
N GLU A 23 -11.31 0.69 5.09
CA GLU A 23 -10.83 0.43 6.44
C GLU A 23 -9.51 1.17 6.73
N ASN A 24 -9.29 1.45 8.02
CA ASN A 24 -8.09 2.15 8.50
C ASN A 24 -6.91 1.19 8.61
N PHE A 25 -5.88 1.38 7.78
CA PHE A 25 -4.68 0.55 7.82
C PHE A 25 -3.70 0.93 8.96
N SER A 26 -3.73 2.18 9.45
CA SER A 26 -2.73 2.65 10.42
C SER A 26 -2.83 1.98 11.79
N ILE A 27 -3.97 1.34 12.09
CA ILE A 27 -4.19 0.64 13.36
C ILE A 27 -3.42 -0.68 13.46
N PHE A 28 -2.96 -1.23 12.33
CA PHE A 28 -2.27 -2.52 12.30
C PHE A 28 -0.76 -2.37 12.53
N GLU A 29 -0.38 -1.92 13.72
CA GLU A 29 1.04 -1.66 14.05
C GLU A 29 1.94 -2.88 13.87
N ASN A 30 1.46 -4.09 14.22
CA ASN A 30 2.21 -5.33 14.06
C ASN A 30 2.44 -5.67 12.58
N ILE A 31 1.50 -5.32 11.70
CA ILE A 31 1.69 -5.48 10.25
C ILE A 31 2.73 -4.49 9.73
N MET A 32 2.77 -3.26 10.24
CA MET A 32 3.80 -2.29 9.88
C MET A 32 5.20 -2.75 10.32
N LYS A 33 5.34 -3.32 11.52
CA LYS A 33 6.58 -3.96 11.98
C LYS A 33 6.99 -5.11 11.07
N LEU A 34 6.05 -5.98 10.69
CA LEU A 34 6.30 -7.08 9.77
C LEU A 34 6.78 -6.58 8.39
N ILE A 35 6.12 -5.56 7.84
CA ILE A 35 6.53 -4.93 6.56
C ILE A 35 7.94 -4.35 6.69
N LEU A 36 8.27 -3.64 7.77
CA LEU A 36 9.60 -3.10 8.00
C LEU A 36 10.67 -4.19 7.99
N VAL A 37 10.46 -5.27 8.76
CA VAL A 37 11.39 -6.40 8.80
C VAL A 37 11.54 -7.05 7.42
N ALA A 38 10.43 -7.25 6.70
CA ALA A 38 10.45 -7.80 5.35
C ALA A 38 11.19 -6.87 4.37
N VAL A 39 11.01 -5.55 4.48
CA VAL A 39 11.72 -4.54 3.69
C VAL A 39 13.23 -4.60 3.95
N ARG A 40 13.64 -4.71 5.21
CA ARG A 40 15.05 -4.75 5.58
C ARG A 40 15.75 -6.06 5.24
N LYS A 41 15.01 -7.15 5.02
CA LYS A 41 15.58 -8.41 4.53
C LYS A 41 16.11 -8.32 3.10
N ASN A 42 15.68 -7.34 2.30
CA ASN A 42 16.25 -7.09 0.99
C ASN A 42 17.54 -6.25 1.14
N PRO A 43 18.70 -6.72 0.64
CA PRO A 43 19.97 -6.00 0.76
C PRO A 43 19.93 -4.54 0.27
N LEU A 44 19.12 -4.24 -0.76
CA LEU A 44 18.98 -2.89 -1.32
C LEU A 44 18.20 -1.92 -0.42
N SER A 45 17.41 -2.44 0.53
CA SER A 45 16.58 -1.64 1.45
C SER A 45 16.82 -1.99 2.92
N ARG A 46 17.99 -2.58 3.24
CA ARG A 46 18.39 -2.99 4.59
C ARG A 46 18.36 -1.85 5.62
N ASN A 47 18.59 -0.62 5.18
CA ASN A 47 18.66 0.57 6.03
C ASN A 47 17.37 1.39 6.02
N ALA A 48 16.29 0.90 5.40
CA ALA A 48 15.02 1.62 5.35
C ALA A 48 14.53 1.96 6.76
N THR A 49 14.10 3.19 6.95
CA THR A 49 13.52 3.71 8.20
C THR A 49 12.04 3.36 8.30
N GLU A 50 11.51 3.39 9.53
CA GLU A 50 10.07 3.25 9.75
C GLU A 50 9.27 4.31 8.99
N LEU A 51 9.76 5.56 9.01
CA LEU A 51 9.10 6.67 8.31
C LEU A 51 9.00 6.42 6.80
N GLU A 52 10.08 5.98 6.16
CA GLU A 52 10.08 5.65 4.73
C GLU A 52 9.11 4.51 4.42
N VAL A 53 9.10 3.45 5.23
CA VAL A 53 8.16 2.34 5.07
C VAL A 53 6.72 2.80 5.23
N HIS A 54 6.43 3.67 6.20
CA HIS A 54 5.11 4.27 6.38
C HIS A 54 4.69 5.09 5.14
N GLN A 55 5.57 5.96 4.64
CA GLN A 55 5.28 6.80 3.47
C GLN A 55 5.03 5.96 2.21
N VAL A 56 5.85 4.93 1.98
CA VAL A 56 5.72 4.04 0.82
C VAL A 56 4.44 3.21 0.92
N THR A 57 4.08 2.71 2.11
CA THR A 57 2.81 1.99 2.34
C THR A 57 1.61 2.89 2.12
N LYS A 58 1.62 4.13 2.65
CA LYS A 58 0.57 5.13 2.38
C LYS A 58 0.36 5.35 0.89
N LYS A 59 1.44 5.56 0.15
CA LYS A 59 1.40 5.79 -1.30
C LYS A 59 0.89 4.56 -2.05
N TYR A 60 1.32 3.36 -1.63
CA TYR A 60 0.89 2.11 -2.23
C TYR A 60 -0.63 1.86 -2.07
N LEU A 61 -1.18 2.08 -0.88
CA LEU A 61 -2.61 1.98 -0.62
C LEU A 61 -3.41 3.04 -1.39
N ARG A 62 -2.94 4.30 -1.39
CA ARG A 62 -3.60 5.40 -2.12
C ARG A 62 -3.75 5.09 -3.61
N ASN A 63 -2.71 4.52 -4.22
CA ASN A 63 -2.67 4.27 -5.65
C ASN A 63 -3.29 2.91 -6.03
N ALA A 64 -3.94 2.18 -5.11
CA ALA A 64 -4.54 0.88 -5.41
C ALA A 64 -5.57 0.94 -6.56
N CYS A 65 -6.37 2.00 -6.62
CA CYS A 65 -7.40 2.18 -7.66
C CYS A 65 -6.83 2.48 -9.05
N ASP A 66 -5.57 2.90 -9.14
CA ASP A 66 -4.89 3.17 -10.41
C ASP A 66 -4.13 1.94 -10.92
N ARG A 67 -3.84 0.98 -10.03
CA ARG A 67 -3.13 -0.27 -10.36
C ARG A 67 -4.04 -1.23 -11.15
N ASP A 68 -3.43 -2.21 -11.81
CA ASP A 68 -4.09 -3.24 -12.63
C ASP A 68 -5.04 -2.68 -13.71
N GLY A 69 -4.65 -1.54 -14.29
CA GLY A 69 -5.41 -0.88 -15.35
C GLY A 69 -6.65 -0.11 -14.86
N GLY A 70 -6.83 0.07 -13.55
CA GLY A 70 -7.98 0.78 -12.99
C GLY A 70 -8.13 2.22 -13.50
N ARG A 71 -7.02 2.91 -13.77
CA ARG A 71 -7.05 4.24 -14.41
C ARG A 71 -7.56 4.19 -15.86
N ALA A 72 -7.02 3.27 -16.67
CA ALA A 72 -7.43 3.09 -18.06
C ALA A 72 -8.92 2.71 -18.17
N LYS A 73 -9.40 1.81 -17.29
CA LYS A 73 -10.81 1.39 -17.23
C LYS A 73 -11.79 2.52 -16.89
N ARG A 74 -11.36 3.54 -16.14
CA ARG A 74 -12.19 4.73 -15.85
C ARG A 74 -12.25 5.66 -17.05
N GLN A 75 -11.12 5.89 -17.71
CA GLN A 75 -11.05 6.72 -18.93
C GLN A 75 -11.91 6.13 -20.07
N THR A 76 -11.98 4.80 -20.19
CA THR A 76 -12.85 4.14 -21.18
C THR A 76 -14.35 4.13 -20.81
N ARG A 77 -14.71 4.46 -19.56
CA ARG A 77 -16.12 4.55 -19.13
C ARG A 77 -16.70 5.97 -19.26
N GLU A 78 -15.82 6.96 -19.38
CA GLU A 78 -16.18 8.38 -19.52
C GLU A 78 -16.24 8.83 -20.99
N ASN A 79 -15.89 7.94 -21.94
CA ASN A 79 -16.10 8.09 -23.39
C ASN A 79 -17.27 7.23 -23.86
#